data_AF-A0A9P5HKZ9-F1
#
_entry.id   AF-A0A9P5HKZ9-F1
#
_cell.length_a   1.000
_cell.length_b   1.000
_cell.length_c   1.000
_cell.angle_alpha   90.00
_cell.angle_beta   90.00
_cell.angle_gamma   90.00
#
_symmetry.space_group_name_H-M   'P 1'
#
loop_
_entity.id
_entity.type
_entity.pdbx_description
1 polymer ?
#
loop_
_entity_poly.entity_id
_entity_poly.type
_entity_poly.pdbx_seq_one_letter_code
_entity_poly.pdbx_strand_id
1 'polypeptide(L)'
;MVSFRSCLAIAACYVACGTASPTGHMTRQTQWPNGPFFSYGSRMVDASNNTIKYAGTNWPGHGEVMVPEGLQYKSIAAIVSDIKSLGMNVIRLTYAIQMIDQIYDNDGEDISLETAFTAGLGSTNGTKVLAQVLANNPDFTAATTRTQEIYIHLDNHISKGIWCCSATDGNAWFGDQYFPVDNWIRGLAYMANHGKSWSNFVSMSLRNELRQPTGSGSGSAASYDWATWYYYIKQATAAINAANPDPLIFLSGLNYDTTLAPVVQGTALTPGTDVFDDDDFPGFRNKLVLELHNYANSATSCSALKSDLRTKGFQAMDSSDSATKNAFPVLMTEWGFLQTDNTWKGITDSDGGSVTGVT
;
A
#
# COMPACT_ATOMS: atom_id res chain seq x y z
N MET A 1 31.83 59.44 -33.26
CA MET A 1 31.17 60.76 -33.39
C MET A 1 29.76 60.51 -33.91
N VAL A 2 28.76 61.05 -33.20
CA VAL A 2 27.33 61.15 -33.60
C VAL A 2 26.58 59.81 -33.66
N SER A 3 25.37 59.61 -33.15
CA SER A 3 24.46 60.23 -32.17
C SER A 3 23.12 59.52 -32.40
N PHE A 4 22.47 59.09 -31.31
CA PHE A 4 21.03 59.12 -31.03
C PHE A 4 20.04 59.27 -32.20
N ARG A 5 19.00 58.42 -32.24
CA ARG A 5 17.70 58.68 -31.59
C ARG A 5 16.66 57.60 -31.90
N SER A 6 15.87 57.30 -30.89
CA SER A 6 14.58 56.61 -30.91
C SER A 6 13.55 57.36 -31.76
N CYS A 7 12.67 56.62 -32.44
CA CYS A 7 11.34 57.10 -32.79
C CYS A 7 10.31 56.03 -32.41
N LEU A 8 9.50 56.41 -31.43
CA LEU A 8 8.24 55.79 -31.05
C LEU A 8 7.20 56.11 -32.14
N ALA A 9 6.47 55.11 -32.63
CA ALA A 9 5.23 55.32 -33.37
C ALA A 9 4.15 54.39 -32.80
N ILE A 10 3.09 55.01 -32.29
CA ILE A 10 1.87 54.41 -31.79
C ILE A 10 0.90 54.30 -32.98
N ALA A 11 0.30 53.14 -33.22
CA ALA A 11 -1.07 53.05 -33.76
C ALA A 11 -1.63 51.64 -33.59
N ALA A 12 -2.85 51.61 -33.06
CA ALA A 12 -3.61 50.48 -32.56
C ALA A 12 -4.09 49.45 -33.60
N CYS A 13 -4.19 48.21 -33.11
CA CYS A 13 -5.23 47.20 -33.31
C CYS A 13 -5.91 47.07 -34.69
N TYR A 14 -5.62 45.94 -35.34
CA TYR A 14 -6.68 45.07 -35.87
C TYR A 14 -6.54 43.68 -35.26
N VAL A 15 -7.53 43.29 -34.47
CA VAL A 15 -7.74 41.93 -34.00
C VAL A 15 -8.23 41.11 -35.17
N ALA A 16 -7.40 40.20 -35.68
CA ALA A 16 -7.86 39.07 -36.48
C ALA A 16 -7.84 37.84 -35.56
N CYS A 17 -9.03 37.36 -35.21
CA CYS A 17 -9.25 36.13 -34.47
C CYS A 17 -8.84 34.95 -35.35
N GLY A 18 -7.62 34.46 -35.17
CA GLY A 18 -7.16 33.18 -35.70
C GLY A 18 -7.11 32.18 -34.56
N THR A 19 -8.03 31.22 -34.56
CA THR A 19 -8.02 30.07 -33.66
C THR A 19 -6.85 29.15 -34.02
N ALA A 20 -5.67 29.42 -33.46
CA ALA A 20 -4.60 28.46 -33.41
C ALA A 20 -4.83 27.58 -32.18
N SER A 21 -5.30 26.35 -32.39
CA SER A 21 -5.22 25.30 -31.38
C SER A 21 -3.76 25.16 -30.97
N PRO A 22 -3.39 25.33 -29.70
CA PRO A 22 -2.12 24.80 -29.26
C PRO A 22 -2.32 23.29 -29.21
N THR A 23 -1.89 22.59 -30.26
CA THR A 23 -1.36 21.24 -30.08
C THR A 23 -0.13 21.39 -29.20
N GLY A 24 -0.39 21.54 -27.90
CA GLY A 24 0.63 21.49 -26.88
C GLY A 24 1.25 20.12 -27.01
N HIS A 25 2.50 20.11 -27.47
CA HIS A 25 3.41 19.01 -27.25
C HIS A 25 3.16 18.50 -25.83
N MET A 26 2.55 17.32 -25.70
CA MET A 26 2.57 16.60 -24.43
C MET A 26 4.04 16.39 -24.12
N THR A 27 4.55 17.23 -23.24
CA THR A 27 5.86 17.09 -22.63
C THR A 27 5.98 15.65 -22.19
N ARG A 28 7.03 15.00 -22.68
CA ARG A 28 7.52 13.67 -22.31
C ARG A 28 7.15 13.39 -20.85
N GLN A 29 6.23 12.46 -20.61
CA GLN A 29 6.02 11.91 -19.27
C GLN A 29 7.40 11.57 -18.71
N THR A 30 7.73 12.17 -17.58
CA THR A 30 8.84 11.76 -16.74
C THR A 30 8.70 10.25 -16.50
N GLN A 31 9.84 9.55 -16.47
CA GLN A 31 9.88 8.09 -16.32
C GLN A 31 9.08 7.65 -15.09
N TRP A 32 8.27 6.60 -15.21
CA TRP A 32 7.55 6.04 -14.06
C TRP A 32 8.53 5.45 -13.03
N PRO A 33 8.34 5.72 -11.72
CA PRO A 33 7.31 6.61 -11.18
C PRO A 33 7.71 8.09 -11.25
N ASN A 34 6.79 8.95 -11.68
CA ASN A 34 6.92 10.41 -11.58
C ASN A 34 6.66 10.88 -10.14
N GLY A 35 7.42 10.34 -9.18
CA GLY A 35 7.26 10.59 -7.75
C GLY A 35 7.84 11.93 -7.28
N PRO A 36 7.60 12.32 -6.02
CA PRO A 36 6.70 11.65 -5.07
C PRO A 36 5.22 11.80 -5.45
N PHE A 37 4.38 10.91 -4.94
CA PHE A 37 2.93 10.95 -5.17
C PHE A 37 2.19 11.69 -4.04
N PHE A 38 0.97 12.13 -4.33
CA PHE A 38 0.09 12.86 -3.40
C PHE A 38 -1.36 12.40 -3.52
N SER A 39 -2.16 12.64 -2.49
CA SER A 39 -3.61 12.57 -2.53
C SER A 39 -4.22 13.97 -2.74
N TYR A 40 -5.21 14.05 -3.62
CA TYR A 40 -5.97 15.26 -3.91
C TYR A 40 -7.45 14.89 -4.03
N GLY A 41 -8.24 15.20 -3.00
CA GLY A 41 -9.63 14.74 -2.89
C GLY A 41 -9.69 13.22 -3.00
N SER A 42 -10.44 12.70 -3.97
CA SER A 42 -10.58 11.27 -4.23
C SER A 42 -9.51 10.65 -5.14
N ARG A 43 -8.47 11.39 -5.52
CA ARG A 43 -7.48 10.95 -6.52
C ARG A 43 -6.08 10.88 -5.95
N MET A 44 -5.32 9.86 -6.36
CA MET A 44 -3.86 9.90 -6.26
C MET A 44 -3.30 10.62 -7.48
N VAL A 45 -2.29 11.45 -7.28
CA VAL A 45 -1.64 12.22 -8.35
C VAL A 45 -0.12 12.15 -8.24
N ASP A 46 0.56 12.26 -9.39
CA ASP A 46 2.01 12.29 -9.49
C ASP A 46 2.58 13.70 -9.22
N ALA A 47 3.91 13.85 -9.27
CA ALA A 47 4.57 15.14 -9.06
C ALA A 47 4.20 16.21 -10.11
N SER A 48 3.59 15.82 -11.22
CA SER A 48 3.05 16.71 -12.27
C SER A 48 1.53 16.85 -12.21
N ASN A 49 0.88 16.41 -11.13
CA ASN A 49 -0.57 16.44 -10.91
C ASN A 49 -1.39 15.58 -11.90
N ASN A 50 -0.77 14.60 -12.56
CA ASN A 50 -1.49 13.61 -13.35
C ASN A 50 -2.11 12.57 -12.43
N THR A 51 -3.37 12.19 -12.67
CA THR A 51 -4.02 11.11 -11.92
C THR A 51 -3.28 9.80 -12.15
N ILE A 52 -2.98 9.11 -11.06
CA ILE A 52 -2.33 7.79 -11.06
C ILE A 52 -3.39 6.71 -10.90
N LYS A 53 -3.19 5.60 -11.61
CA LYS A 53 -3.94 4.36 -11.40
C LYS A 53 -2.98 3.27 -10.94
N TYR A 54 -3.25 2.70 -9.78
CA TYR A 54 -2.57 1.48 -9.32
C TYR A 54 -3.32 0.28 -9.88
N ALA A 55 -2.64 -0.53 -10.67
CA ALA A 55 -3.14 -1.80 -11.19
C ALA A 55 -2.02 -2.81 -11.01
N GLY A 56 -2.14 -3.69 -10.02
CA GLY A 56 -1.01 -4.48 -9.55
C GLY A 56 -1.38 -5.84 -9.01
N THR A 57 -0.38 -6.48 -8.44
CA THR A 57 -0.51 -7.76 -7.74
C THR A 57 0.12 -7.68 -6.36
N ASN A 58 -0.33 -8.56 -5.48
CA ASN A 58 0.36 -8.85 -4.23
C ASN A 58 1.51 -9.83 -4.49
N TRP A 59 2.66 -9.60 -3.86
CA TRP A 59 3.76 -10.55 -3.81
C TRP A 59 4.06 -10.85 -2.34
N PRO A 60 3.74 -12.07 -1.85
CA PRO A 60 4.04 -12.46 -0.48
C PRO A 60 5.55 -12.51 -0.22
N GLY A 61 6.01 -11.86 0.85
CA GLY A 61 7.40 -11.87 1.31
C GLY A 61 7.52 -11.80 2.84
N HIS A 62 6.40 -11.94 3.55
CA HIS A 62 6.30 -11.82 5.00
C HIS A 62 6.34 -13.16 5.75
N GLY A 63 6.45 -14.29 5.03
CA GLY A 63 6.48 -15.64 5.62
C GLY A 63 7.71 -15.90 6.49
N GLU A 64 7.93 -17.15 6.88
CA GLU A 64 8.95 -17.55 7.87
C GLU A 64 10.38 -17.16 7.47
N VAL A 65 10.67 -17.17 6.17
CA VAL A 65 11.98 -16.78 5.62
C VAL A 65 12.11 -15.26 5.47
N MET A 66 10.99 -14.55 5.37
CA MET A 66 10.93 -13.10 5.10
C MET A 66 11.67 -12.72 3.80
N VAL A 67 11.46 -13.53 2.76
CA VAL A 67 11.96 -13.35 1.38
C VAL A 67 10.78 -13.54 0.45
N PRO A 68 10.66 -12.78 -0.67
CA PRO A 68 9.56 -12.94 -1.61
C PRO A 68 9.41 -14.40 -2.08
N GLU A 69 8.18 -14.90 -2.05
CA GLU A 69 7.85 -16.27 -2.39
C GLU A 69 8.07 -16.57 -3.88
N GLY A 70 8.36 -17.82 -4.21
CA GLY A 70 8.47 -18.29 -5.60
C GLY A 70 9.86 -18.15 -6.23
N LEU A 71 10.85 -17.58 -5.52
CA LEU A 71 12.22 -17.41 -6.04
C LEU A 71 12.96 -18.74 -6.30
N GLN A 72 12.50 -19.84 -5.70
CA GLN A 72 12.95 -21.20 -6.01
C GLN A 72 12.49 -21.69 -7.40
N TYR A 73 11.55 -20.99 -8.04
CA TYR A 73 11.02 -21.34 -9.37
C TYR A 73 11.41 -20.35 -10.47
N LYS A 74 11.53 -19.06 -10.15
CA LYS A 74 11.86 -18.00 -11.12
C LYS A 74 12.73 -16.92 -10.49
N SER A 75 13.53 -16.25 -11.32
CA SER A 75 14.29 -15.08 -10.87
C SER A 75 13.38 -13.89 -10.59
N ILE A 76 13.86 -12.93 -9.78
CA ILE A 76 13.16 -11.66 -9.56
C ILE A 76 12.87 -10.96 -10.89
N ALA A 77 13.86 -10.89 -11.78
CA ALA A 77 13.72 -10.25 -13.09
C ALA A 77 12.63 -10.92 -13.95
N ALA A 78 12.55 -12.25 -13.93
CA ALA A 78 11.53 -12.99 -14.66
C ALA A 78 10.13 -12.74 -14.08
N ILE A 79 9.96 -12.78 -12.75
CA ILE A 79 8.68 -12.51 -12.09
C ILE A 79 8.21 -11.08 -12.36
N VAL A 80 9.09 -10.08 -12.20
CA VAL A 80 8.77 -8.67 -12.50
C VAL A 80 8.46 -8.47 -13.99
N SER A 81 9.15 -9.18 -14.88
CA SER A 81 8.84 -9.16 -16.32
C SER A 81 7.47 -9.75 -16.62
N ASP A 82 7.10 -10.87 -15.99
CA ASP A 82 5.78 -11.48 -16.15
C ASP A 82 4.67 -10.53 -15.66
N ILE A 83 4.84 -9.92 -14.48
CA ILE A 83 3.91 -8.92 -13.93
C ILE A 83 3.74 -7.73 -14.90
N LYS A 84 4.86 -7.19 -15.41
CA LYS A 84 4.82 -6.09 -16.41
C LYS A 84 4.13 -6.51 -17.71
N SER A 85 4.28 -7.76 -18.14
CA SER A 85 3.63 -8.26 -19.36
C SER A 85 2.10 -8.29 -19.27
N LEU A 86 1.55 -8.35 -18.04
CA LEU A 86 0.12 -8.25 -17.77
C LEU A 86 -0.40 -6.80 -17.75
N GLY A 87 0.48 -5.81 -17.96
CA GLY A 87 0.16 -4.39 -17.88
C GLY A 87 0.08 -3.84 -16.45
N MET A 88 0.51 -4.62 -15.46
CA MET A 88 0.55 -4.18 -14.06
C MET A 88 1.72 -3.22 -13.81
N ASN A 89 1.51 -2.24 -12.93
CA ASN A 89 2.45 -1.15 -12.68
C ASN A 89 2.87 -0.97 -11.20
N VAL A 90 2.33 -1.80 -10.30
CA VAL A 90 2.60 -1.77 -8.86
C VAL A 90 2.65 -3.20 -8.31
N ILE A 91 3.50 -3.43 -7.32
CA ILE A 91 3.63 -4.73 -6.62
C ILE A 91 3.48 -4.46 -5.13
N ARG A 92 2.32 -4.79 -4.54
CA ARG A 92 2.17 -4.77 -3.09
C ARG A 92 3.05 -5.86 -2.51
N LEU A 93 4.24 -5.48 -2.05
CA LEU A 93 5.19 -6.40 -1.45
C LEU A 93 5.04 -6.37 0.07
N THR A 94 4.68 -7.53 0.58
CA THR A 94 4.43 -7.75 2.00
C THR A 94 5.73 -8.05 2.75
N TYR A 95 5.86 -7.55 3.98
CA TYR A 95 6.99 -7.85 4.87
C TYR A 95 6.54 -8.00 6.33
N ALA A 96 7.38 -8.63 7.14
CA ALA A 96 7.15 -8.81 8.57
C ALA A 96 8.00 -7.83 9.41
N ILE A 97 7.48 -7.33 10.55
CA ILE A 97 8.27 -6.51 11.50
C ILE A 97 9.48 -7.29 12.04
N GLN A 98 9.36 -8.60 12.21
CA GLN A 98 10.43 -9.48 12.66
C GLN A 98 11.70 -9.35 11.80
N MET A 99 11.57 -9.05 10.51
CA MET A 99 12.73 -8.80 9.65
C MET A 99 13.53 -7.61 10.16
N ILE A 100 12.85 -6.52 10.54
CA ILE A 100 13.45 -5.31 11.09
C ILE A 100 13.90 -5.53 12.54
N ASP A 101 13.19 -6.33 13.33
CA ASP A 101 13.63 -6.68 14.68
C ASP A 101 15.00 -7.38 14.64
N GLN A 102 15.17 -8.35 13.74
CA GLN A 102 16.43 -9.06 13.55
C GLN A 102 17.57 -8.16 13.06
N ILE A 103 17.28 -7.14 12.25
CA ILE A 103 18.27 -6.13 11.83
C ILE A 103 18.80 -5.38 13.05
N TYR A 104 17.92 -4.96 13.95
CA TYR A 104 18.33 -4.21 15.15
C TYR A 104 19.03 -5.10 16.18
N ASP A 105 18.60 -6.35 16.32
CA ASP A 105 19.26 -7.34 17.18
C ASP A 105 20.66 -7.72 16.66
N ASN A 106 20.97 -7.39 15.40
CA ASN A 106 22.23 -7.64 14.72
C ASN A 106 22.95 -6.32 14.37
N ASP A 107 22.99 -5.39 15.34
CA ASP A 107 23.74 -4.12 15.26
C ASP A 107 23.40 -3.24 14.03
N GLY A 108 22.18 -3.36 13.51
CA GLY A 108 21.71 -2.59 12.34
C GLY A 108 21.95 -3.27 11.00
N GLU A 109 22.54 -4.47 10.98
CA GLU A 109 22.82 -5.24 9.76
C GLU A 109 21.77 -6.34 9.55
N ASP A 110 21.30 -6.49 8.31
CA ASP A 110 20.39 -7.59 7.96
C ASP A 110 21.12 -8.93 7.94
N ILE A 111 20.37 -10.01 8.21
CA ILE A 111 20.93 -11.37 8.20
C ILE A 111 21.07 -11.87 6.77
N SER A 112 21.98 -12.83 6.60
CA SER A 112 22.18 -13.51 5.31
C SER A 112 20.98 -14.35 4.89
N LEU A 113 20.82 -14.59 3.59
CA LEU A 113 19.85 -15.53 3.04
C LEU A 113 20.05 -16.92 3.66
N GLU A 114 21.28 -17.40 3.82
CA GLU A 114 21.54 -18.68 4.49
C GLU A 114 20.95 -18.75 5.90
N THR A 115 21.19 -17.72 6.71
CA THR A 115 20.61 -17.63 8.06
C THR A 115 19.08 -17.60 7.99
N ALA A 116 18.49 -16.79 7.09
CA ALA A 116 17.06 -16.65 6.96
C ALA A 116 16.37 -17.96 6.54
N PHE A 117 16.88 -18.64 5.51
CA PHE A 117 16.32 -19.89 5.01
C PHE A 117 16.47 -21.02 6.01
N THR A 118 17.62 -21.14 6.68
CA THR A 118 17.84 -22.19 7.70
C THR A 118 17.00 -21.95 8.96
N ALA A 119 16.79 -20.70 9.37
CA ALA A 119 15.91 -20.37 10.50
C ALA A 119 14.43 -20.60 10.16
N GLY A 120 13.98 -20.17 8.97
CA GLY A 120 12.57 -20.25 8.58
C GLY A 120 12.10 -21.66 8.21
N LEU A 121 12.95 -22.44 7.52
CA LEU A 121 12.57 -23.76 6.97
C LEU A 121 13.30 -24.94 7.66
N GLY A 122 14.19 -24.66 8.62
CA GLY A 122 15.11 -25.63 9.19
C GLY A 122 16.29 -25.96 8.27
N SER A 123 17.39 -26.49 8.81
CA SER A 123 18.65 -26.68 8.06
C SER A 123 18.50 -27.51 6.78
N THR A 124 17.72 -28.60 6.81
CA THR A 124 17.52 -29.48 5.66
C THR A 124 16.79 -28.80 4.51
N ASN A 125 15.60 -28.25 4.77
CA ASN A 125 14.80 -27.62 3.72
C ASN A 125 15.36 -26.25 3.34
N GLY A 126 15.84 -25.47 4.32
CA GLY A 126 16.45 -24.16 4.11
C GLY A 126 17.63 -24.22 3.15
N THR A 127 18.57 -25.15 3.36
CA THR A 127 19.73 -25.33 2.47
C THR A 127 19.28 -25.70 1.05
N LYS A 128 18.31 -26.61 0.94
CA LYS A 128 17.78 -27.07 -0.36
C LYS A 128 17.09 -25.94 -1.12
N VAL A 129 16.20 -25.19 -0.47
CA VAL A 129 15.44 -24.12 -1.11
C VAL A 129 16.36 -22.94 -1.44
N LEU A 130 17.30 -22.59 -0.56
CA LEU A 130 18.31 -21.57 -0.87
C LEU A 130 19.09 -21.93 -2.14
N ALA A 131 19.54 -23.17 -2.29
CA ALA A 131 20.25 -23.59 -3.50
C ALA A 131 19.41 -23.39 -4.77
N GLN A 132 18.09 -23.62 -4.70
CA GLN A 132 17.18 -23.36 -5.82
C GLN A 132 17.03 -21.85 -6.10
N VAL A 133 16.94 -21.03 -5.04
CA VAL A 133 16.87 -19.57 -5.16
C VAL A 133 18.12 -19.00 -5.82
N LEU A 134 19.31 -19.44 -5.37
CA LEU A 134 20.60 -19.01 -5.93
C LEU A 134 20.77 -19.48 -7.38
N ALA A 135 20.28 -20.67 -7.73
CA ALA A 135 20.30 -21.15 -9.11
C ALA A 135 19.47 -20.27 -10.07
N ASN A 136 18.36 -19.70 -9.60
CA ASN A 136 17.53 -18.79 -10.40
C ASN A 136 18.00 -17.33 -10.34
N ASN A 137 18.74 -16.94 -9.31
CA ASN A 137 19.19 -15.55 -9.08
C ASN A 137 20.72 -15.53 -8.93
N PRO A 138 21.49 -15.64 -10.03
CA PRO A 138 22.95 -15.81 -9.98
C PRO A 138 23.71 -14.61 -9.41
N ASP A 139 23.07 -13.44 -9.31
CA ASP A 139 23.63 -12.26 -8.65
C ASP A 139 23.58 -12.37 -7.11
N PHE A 140 22.83 -13.34 -6.58
CA PHE A 140 22.76 -13.61 -5.15
C PHE A 140 23.83 -14.61 -4.73
N THR A 141 24.25 -14.48 -3.48
CA THR A 141 25.06 -15.46 -2.77
C THR A 141 24.34 -15.85 -1.47
N ALA A 142 24.83 -16.89 -0.80
CA ALA A 142 24.37 -17.24 0.55
C ALA A 142 24.46 -16.06 1.54
N ALA A 143 25.43 -15.15 1.32
CA ALA A 143 25.68 -13.97 2.15
C ALA A 143 24.85 -12.73 1.75
N THR A 144 24.11 -12.78 0.64
CA THR A 144 23.17 -11.71 0.27
C THR A 144 22.16 -11.51 1.41
N THR A 145 21.73 -10.28 1.67
CA THR A 145 20.72 -9.95 2.69
C THR A 145 19.32 -9.98 2.10
N ARG A 146 18.29 -10.03 2.96
CA ARG A 146 16.89 -10.17 2.51
C ARG A 146 16.36 -8.90 1.85
N THR A 147 16.83 -7.74 2.30
CA THR A 147 16.32 -6.45 1.83
C THR A 147 16.97 -6.04 0.50
N GLN A 148 16.21 -6.01 -0.59
CA GLN A 148 16.67 -5.73 -1.95
C GLN A 148 15.81 -4.65 -2.64
N GLU A 149 16.33 -3.93 -3.64
CA GLU A 149 15.57 -2.90 -4.38
C GLU A 149 14.58 -3.56 -5.38
N ILE A 150 13.37 -3.88 -4.92
CA ILE A 150 12.33 -4.50 -5.79
C ILE A 150 10.93 -3.88 -5.55
N TYR A 151 10.79 -2.78 -4.80
CA TYR A 151 9.52 -2.53 -4.11
C TYR A 151 8.77 -1.29 -4.60
N ILE A 152 7.50 -1.47 -5.01
CA ILE A 152 6.57 -0.38 -5.31
C ILE A 152 5.25 -0.69 -4.61
N HIS A 153 5.04 -0.04 -3.46
CA HIS A 153 4.05 -0.31 -2.39
C HIS A 153 4.46 -1.41 -1.40
N LEU A 154 5.14 -1.00 -0.32
CA LEU A 154 5.44 -1.89 0.80
C LEU A 154 4.24 -2.05 1.72
N ASP A 155 4.00 -3.25 2.19
CA ASP A 155 2.90 -3.55 3.11
C ASP A 155 3.43 -4.24 4.36
N ASN A 156 3.26 -3.60 5.53
CA ASN A 156 3.50 -4.32 6.77
C ASN A 156 2.39 -5.35 7.00
N HIS A 157 2.67 -6.59 6.64
CA HIS A 157 1.64 -7.61 6.59
C HIS A 157 1.41 -8.30 7.94
N ILE A 158 2.51 -8.48 8.67
CA ILE A 158 2.50 -9.18 9.95
C ILE A 158 3.67 -8.71 10.82
N SER A 159 3.67 -9.07 12.09
CA SER A 159 4.79 -8.76 12.96
C SER A 159 5.74 -9.94 13.05
N LYS A 160 5.27 -11.12 13.50
CA LYS A 160 6.04 -12.37 13.41
C LYS A 160 5.88 -13.00 12.03
N GLY A 161 6.98 -13.37 11.37
CA GLY A 161 6.96 -13.98 10.05
C GLY A 161 6.33 -15.37 10.09
N ILE A 162 5.11 -15.47 9.59
CA ILE A 162 4.28 -16.69 9.43
C ILE A 162 3.25 -16.42 8.32
N TRP A 163 2.62 -17.47 7.81
CA TRP A 163 1.40 -17.30 7.00
C TRP A 163 0.22 -16.83 7.87
N CYS A 164 -0.35 -15.69 7.50
CA CYS A 164 -1.47 -15.05 8.20
C CYS A 164 -2.84 -15.64 7.75
N CYS A 165 -4.01 -15.19 8.20
CA CYS A 165 -4.34 -14.06 9.07
C CYS A 165 -5.37 -14.50 10.12
N SER A 166 -4.99 -15.40 11.03
CA SER A 166 -5.92 -15.87 12.05
C SER A 166 -6.17 -14.80 13.11
N ALA A 167 -7.37 -14.77 13.70
CA ALA A 167 -7.65 -13.98 14.90
C ALA A 167 -6.93 -14.51 16.17
N THR A 168 -6.22 -15.63 16.06
CA THR A 168 -5.54 -16.30 17.19
C THR A 168 -4.03 -16.45 16.97
N ASP A 169 -3.47 -15.88 15.91
CA ASP A 169 -2.04 -16.02 15.58
C ASP A 169 -1.12 -15.08 16.36
N GLY A 170 -1.68 -14.26 17.26
CA GLY A 170 -0.94 -13.29 18.08
C GLY A 170 -0.50 -12.03 17.32
N ASN A 171 -1.04 -11.76 16.12
CA ASN A 171 -0.72 -10.60 15.29
C ASN A 171 -1.95 -9.75 14.93
N ALA A 172 -3.12 -10.02 15.51
CA ALA A 172 -4.41 -9.50 15.09
C ALA A 172 -4.61 -8.02 15.46
N TRP A 173 -4.17 -7.61 16.65
CA TRP A 173 -4.36 -6.26 17.17
C TRP A 173 -3.16 -5.70 17.93
N PHE A 174 -3.14 -4.38 18.10
CA PHE A 174 -2.10 -3.67 18.84
C PHE A 174 -1.89 -4.25 20.23
N GLY A 175 -0.64 -4.59 20.55
CA GLY A 175 -0.26 -5.15 21.85
C GLY A 175 -0.52 -6.66 21.99
N ASP A 176 -0.92 -7.35 20.91
CA ASP A 176 -0.90 -8.82 20.91
C ASP A 176 0.52 -9.36 21.15
N GLN A 177 0.60 -10.64 21.51
CA GLN A 177 1.85 -11.34 21.84
C GLN A 177 2.98 -11.07 20.84
N TYR A 178 2.68 -11.04 19.54
CA TYR A 178 3.65 -10.80 18.49
C TYR A 178 3.52 -9.42 17.86
N PHE A 179 2.61 -8.56 18.33
CA PHE A 179 2.41 -7.21 17.82
C PHE A 179 2.76 -6.13 18.88
N PRO A 180 4.02 -6.05 19.35
CA PRO A 180 4.48 -4.92 20.14
C PRO A 180 4.45 -3.63 19.30
N VAL A 181 3.70 -2.64 19.76
CA VAL A 181 3.42 -1.42 18.99
C VAL A 181 4.69 -0.61 18.73
N ASP A 182 5.60 -0.52 19.69
CA ASP A 182 6.85 0.23 19.54
C ASP A 182 7.74 -0.36 18.43
N ASN A 183 7.83 -1.70 18.33
CA ASN A 183 8.56 -2.35 17.26
C ASN A 183 7.90 -2.10 15.90
N TRP A 184 6.56 -2.11 15.85
CA TRP A 184 5.83 -1.83 14.62
C TRP A 184 6.07 -0.40 14.11
N ILE A 185 5.92 0.61 14.98
CA ILE A 185 6.18 2.01 14.64
C ILE A 185 7.65 2.20 14.22
N ARG A 186 8.60 1.61 14.96
CA ARG A 186 10.03 1.60 14.59
C ARG A 186 10.25 0.95 13.22
N GLY A 187 9.62 -0.19 12.96
CA GLY A 187 9.76 -0.94 11.73
C GLY A 187 9.21 -0.20 10.51
N LEU A 188 8.09 0.48 10.66
CA LEU A 188 7.54 1.36 9.62
C LEU A 188 8.49 2.51 9.30
N ALA A 189 9.02 3.20 10.33
CA ALA A 189 9.99 4.27 10.15
C ALA A 189 11.30 3.76 9.50
N TYR A 190 11.78 2.57 9.90
CA TYR A 190 12.95 1.94 9.30
C TYR A 190 12.74 1.71 7.80
N MET A 191 11.65 1.05 7.42
CA MET A 191 11.37 0.74 6.00
C MET A 191 11.15 2.01 5.17
N ALA A 192 10.50 3.03 5.73
CA ALA A 192 10.32 4.32 5.07
C ALA A 192 11.68 5.01 4.81
N ASN A 193 12.59 5.01 5.79
CA ASN A 193 13.92 5.58 5.64
C ASN A 193 14.81 4.75 4.71
N HIS A 194 14.77 3.42 4.84
CA HIS A 194 15.55 2.49 4.02
C HIS A 194 15.16 2.60 2.53
N GLY A 195 13.87 2.79 2.24
CA GLY A 195 13.37 2.98 0.88
C GLY A 195 13.69 4.32 0.23
N LYS A 196 14.29 5.30 0.93
CA LYS A 196 14.64 6.61 0.36
C LYS A 196 15.57 6.52 -0.86
N SER A 197 16.45 5.54 -0.89
CA SER A 197 17.41 5.36 -1.98
C SER A 197 16.78 4.70 -3.21
N TRP A 198 15.57 4.15 -3.09
CA TRP A 198 14.91 3.41 -4.15
C TRP A 198 14.08 4.31 -5.03
N SER A 199 14.48 4.41 -6.30
CA SER A 199 13.81 5.29 -7.28
C SER A 199 12.34 4.94 -7.52
N ASN A 200 11.95 3.71 -7.19
CA ASN A 200 10.63 3.15 -7.42
C ASN A 200 9.74 3.10 -6.16
N PHE A 201 10.24 3.56 -5.01
CA PHE A 201 9.51 3.54 -3.75
C PHE A 201 8.57 4.75 -3.62
N VAL A 202 7.25 4.49 -3.73
CA VAL A 202 6.22 5.54 -3.85
C VAL A 202 5.11 5.49 -2.81
N SER A 203 4.95 4.35 -2.10
CA SER A 203 3.89 4.20 -1.10
C SER A 203 4.21 3.08 -0.11
N MET A 204 3.56 3.14 1.06
CA MET A 204 3.57 2.12 2.10
C MET A 204 2.18 1.95 2.72
N SER A 205 1.81 0.73 3.09
CA SER A 205 0.70 0.41 3.98
C SER A 205 1.18 0.24 5.40
N LEU A 206 0.38 0.76 6.34
CA LEU A 206 0.66 0.73 7.77
C LEU A 206 0.58 -0.68 8.35
N ARG A 207 -0.49 -1.43 8.04
CA ARG A 207 -0.75 -2.74 8.62
C ARG A 207 -1.82 -3.49 7.85
N ASN A 208 -1.52 -4.71 7.44
CA ASN A 208 -2.53 -5.61 6.86
C ASN A 208 -3.58 -6.07 7.89
N GLU A 209 -4.85 -5.97 7.50
CA GLU A 209 -5.99 -6.67 8.11
C GLU A 209 -6.03 -6.66 9.65
N LEU A 210 -6.07 -5.46 10.23
CA LEU A 210 -6.39 -5.30 11.65
C LEU A 210 -7.74 -5.99 11.93
N ARG A 211 -7.75 -6.88 12.92
CA ARG A 211 -8.85 -7.80 13.16
C ARG A 211 -9.03 -8.09 14.63
N GLN A 212 -10.24 -8.45 15.02
CA GLN A 212 -10.55 -8.72 16.41
C GLN A 212 -9.81 -9.96 16.90
N PRO A 213 -8.98 -9.86 17.95
CA PRO A 213 -8.28 -11.02 18.50
C PRO A 213 -9.26 -11.90 19.30
N THR A 214 -9.22 -13.22 19.11
CA THR A 214 -10.17 -14.18 19.73
C THR A 214 -9.50 -15.32 20.53
N GLY A 215 -8.17 -15.37 20.57
CA GLY A 215 -7.40 -16.44 21.22
C GLY A 215 -7.15 -16.24 22.73
N SER A 216 -6.72 -17.30 23.42
CA SER A 216 -6.24 -17.26 24.81
C SER A 216 -4.92 -16.48 24.88
N GLY A 217 -4.98 -15.20 25.22
CA GLY A 217 -3.88 -14.24 25.07
C GLY A 217 -4.34 -12.86 24.54
N SER A 218 -5.59 -12.77 24.10
CA SER A 218 -6.26 -11.55 23.60
C SER A 218 -6.60 -10.53 24.70
N GLY A 219 -5.65 -10.21 25.58
CA GLY A 219 -5.82 -9.07 26.53
C GLY A 219 -6.10 -7.74 25.81
N SER A 220 -5.72 -7.67 24.54
CA SER A 220 -5.95 -6.61 23.56
C SER A 220 -7.38 -6.57 22.98
N ALA A 221 -8.20 -7.62 23.12
CA ALA A 221 -9.55 -7.66 22.54
C ALA A 221 -10.46 -6.55 23.11
N ALA A 222 -10.24 -6.19 24.38
CA ALA A 222 -10.99 -5.14 25.05
C ALA A 222 -10.74 -3.74 24.47
N SER A 223 -9.64 -3.54 23.74
CA SER A 223 -9.28 -2.28 23.06
C SER A 223 -9.40 -2.38 21.54
N TYR A 224 -10.06 -3.42 21.00
CA TYR A 224 -10.35 -3.52 19.58
C TYR A 224 -11.47 -2.56 19.20
N ASP A 225 -11.12 -1.30 18.98
CA ASP A 225 -12.04 -0.20 18.73
C ASP A 225 -11.40 0.92 17.88
N TRP A 226 -12.24 1.86 17.45
CA TRP A 226 -11.83 2.95 16.57
C TRP A 226 -11.03 4.04 17.28
N ALA A 227 -11.25 4.25 18.58
CA ALA A 227 -10.47 5.21 19.36
C ALA A 227 -8.99 4.75 19.45
N THR A 228 -8.79 3.47 19.74
CA THR A 228 -7.48 2.82 19.79
C THR A 228 -6.83 2.76 18.42
N TRP A 229 -7.60 2.43 17.37
CA TRP A 229 -7.14 2.54 15.98
C TRP A 229 -6.57 3.93 15.70
N TYR A 230 -7.35 4.98 15.96
CA TYR A 230 -6.96 6.35 15.63
C TYR A 230 -5.73 6.80 16.40
N TYR A 231 -5.64 6.45 17.69
CA TYR A 231 -4.49 6.75 18.53
C TYR A 231 -3.17 6.22 17.94
N TYR A 232 -3.16 4.99 17.44
CA TYR A 232 -1.94 4.39 16.87
C TYR A 232 -1.69 4.78 15.41
N ILE A 233 -2.73 5.02 14.62
CA ILE A 233 -2.59 5.48 13.23
C ILE A 233 -1.92 6.86 13.17
N LYS A 234 -2.26 7.79 14.07
CA LYS A 234 -1.59 9.09 14.16
C LYS A 234 -0.09 8.94 14.43
N GLN A 235 0.28 8.05 15.36
CA GLN A 235 1.69 7.82 15.69
C GLN A 235 2.46 7.16 14.54
N ALA A 236 1.88 6.13 13.92
CA ALA A 236 2.52 5.38 12.85
C ALA A 236 2.71 6.22 11.58
N THR A 237 1.70 7.00 11.19
CA THR A 237 1.80 7.93 10.05
C THR A 237 2.84 9.02 10.30
N ALA A 238 2.87 9.60 11.51
CA ALA A 238 3.87 10.60 11.87
C ALA A 238 5.30 10.02 11.85
N ALA A 239 5.49 8.78 12.32
CA ALA A 239 6.78 8.11 12.28
C ALA A 239 7.28 7.86 10.85
N ILE A 240 6.40 7.43 9.94
CA ILE A 240 6.75 7.31 8.52
C ILE A 240 7.08 8.68 7.94
N ASN A 241 6.23 9.70 8.12
CA ASN A 241 6.45 11.02 7.53
C ASN A 241 7.77 11.67 8.02
N ALA A 242 8.07 11.55 9.32
CA ALA A 242 9.33 12.03 9.88
C ALA A 242 10.54 11.28 9.33
N ALA A 243 10.41 9.97 9.11
CA ALA A 243 11.46 9.15 8.53
C ALA A 243 11.65 9.45 7.04
N ASN A 244 10.58 9.52 6.26
CA ASN A 244 10.56 9.82 4.83
C ASN A 244 9.21 10.47 4.44
N PRO A 245 9.20 11.75 4.03
CA PRO A 245 7.96 12.45 3.68
C PRO A 245 7.45 12.15 2.26
N ASP A 246 8.23 11.46 1.43
CA ASP A 246 7.92 11.24 0.01
C ASP A 246 6.79 10.23 -0.26
N PRO A 247 6.74 9.02 0.36
CA PRO A 247 5.75 8.01 0.01
C PRO A 247 4.34 8.39 0.46
N LEU A 248 3.33 7.89 -0.28
CA LEU A 248 1.96 7.83 0.22
C LEU A 248 1.88 6.83 1.38
N ILE A 249 1.00 7.09 2.34
CA ILE A 249 0.74 6.23 3.50
C ILE A 249 -0.69 5.72 3.42
N PHE A 250 -0.83 4.40 3.32
CA PHE A 250 -2.12 3.72 3.19
C PHE A 250 -2.61 3.33 4.57
N LEU A 251 -3.84 3.74 4.87
CA LEU A 251 -4.52 3.48 6.13
C LEU A 251 -5.45 2.30 5.93
N SER A 252 -5.17 1.20 6.64
CA SER A 252 -6.10 0.08 6.75
C SER A 252 -7.13 0.31 7.85
N GLY A 253 -8.29 -0.29 7.69
CA GLY A 253 -9.42 -0.28 8.59
C GLY A 253 -9.53 -1.52 9.47
N LEU A 254 -10.73 -1.67 10.04
CA LEU A 254 -11.06 -2.78 10.93
C LEU A 254 -11.72 -3.93 10.17
N ASN A 255 -11.81 -5.06 10.86
CA ASN A 255 -12.47 -6.28 10.43
C ASN A 255 -11.85 -6.84 9.16
N TYR A 256 -10.55 -7.13 9.21
CA TYR A 256 -9.78 -7.60 8.07
C TYR A 256 -9.76 -6.56 6.94
N ASP A 257 -9.58 -5.30 7.32
CA ASP A 257 -9.55 -4.17 6.39
C ASP A 257 -10.82 -4.05 5.51
N THR A 258 -11.96 -4.56 5.97
CA THR A 258 -13.21 -4.51 5.19
C THR A 258 -14.00 -3.24 5.45
N THR A 259 -13.62 -2.39 6.41
CA THR A 259 -14.32 -1.13 6.66
C THR A 259 -13.44 -0.03 7.23
N LEU A 260 -13.63 1.18 6.69
CA LEU A 260 -13.18 2.49 7.17
C LEU A 260 -14.37 3.45 7.32
N ALA A 261 -15.59 2.91 7.46
CA ALA A 261 -16.80 3.70 7.42
C ALA A 261 -16.80 4.91 8.37
N PRO A 262 -16.39 4.81 9.65
CA PRO A 262 -16.38 5.98 10.54
C PRO A 262 -15.44 7.10 10.09
N VAL A 263 -14.30 6.74 9.51
CA VAL A 263 -13.32 7.69 8.93
C VAL A 263 -13.97 8.45 7.78
N VAL A 264 -14.59 7.74 6.85
CA VAL A 264 -15.18 8.34 5.64
C VAL A 264 -16.45 9.14 5.94
N GLN A 265 -17.27 8.65 6.87
CA GLN A 265 -18.55 9.25 7.24
C GLN A 265 -18.42 10.34 8.32
N GLY A 266 -17.22 10.53 8.90
CA GLY A 266 -16.98 11.52 9.95
C GLY A 266 -17.82 11.26 11.20
N THR A 267 -18.08 9.98 11.53
CA THR A 267 -18.77 9.61 12.77
C THR A 267 -17.77 9.41 13.91
N ALA A 268 -18.27 9.44 15.15
CA ALA A 268 -17.43 9.22 16.32
C ALA A 268 -16.65 7.90 16.22
N LEU A 269 -15.36 7.98 16.53
CA LEU A 269 -14.42 6.87 16.63
C LEU A 269 -14.60 6.24 18.02
N THR A 270 -15.62 5.39 18.12
CA THR A 270 -16.05 4.78 19.39
C THR A 270 -14.96 3.90 20.00
N PRO A 271 -14.90 3.80 21.34
CA PRO A 271 -15.81 4.38 22.34
C PRO A 271 -15.59 5.87 22.62
N GLY A 272 -14.61 6.50 21.95
CA GLY A 272 -14.37 7.94 22.04
C GLY A 272 -15.42 8.78 21.30
N THR A 273 -15.25 10.10 21.38
CA THR A 273 -16.08 11.09 20.69
C THR A 273 -15.39 11.76 19.52
N ASP A 274 -14.09 11.51 19.37
CA ASP A 274 -13.28 12.09 18.29
C ASP A 274 -13.79 11.62 16.94
N VAL A 275 -13.64 12.46 15.93
CA VAL A 275 -13.86 12.10 14.52
C VAL A 275 -12.51 12.16 13.81
N PHE A 276 -12.41 11.54 12.63
CA PHE A 276 -11.22 11.72 11.81
C PHE A 276 -11.09 13.20 11.43
N ASP A 277 -9.93 13.79 11.73
CA ASP A 277 -9.62 15.19 11.50
C ASP A 277 -8.34 15.31 10.66
N ASP A 278 -8.35 16.20 9.66
CA ASP A 278 -7.19 16.46 8.82
C ASP A 278 -6.07 17.16 9.60
N ASP A 279 -6.43 17.95 10.62
CA ASP A 279 -5.48 18.72 11.46
C ASP A 279 -4.62 17.81 12.36
N ASP A 280 -5.04 16.57 12.57
CA ASP A 280 -4.28 15.54 13.28
C ASP A 280 -3.09 15.00 12.45
N PHE A 281 -2.96 15.39 11.17
CA PHE A 281 -1.90 14.99 10.25
C PHE A 281 -1.17 16.20 9.64
N PRO A 282 -0.56 17.05 10.49
CA PRO A 282 -0.11 18.39 10.10
C PRO A 282 0.99 18.32 9.04
N GLY A 283 0.71 18.91 7.87
CA GLY A 283 1.67 19.03 6.77
C GLY A 283 1.79 17.79 5.88
N PHE A 284 1.07 16.70 6.15
CA PHE A 284 1.13 15.48 5.33
C PHE A 284 -0.22 14.78 5.12
N ARG A 285 -1.35 15.43 5.42
CA ARG A 285 -2.69 14.91 5.08
C ARG A 285 -2.83 14.52 3.60
N ASN A 286 -2.18 15.25 2.70
CA ASN A 286 -2.09 14.95 1.26
C ASN A 286 -1.16 13.78 0.91
N LYS A 287 -0.69 13.02 1.90
CA LYS A 287 0.03 11.75 1.73
C LYS A 287 -0.84 10.55 2.09
N LEU A 288 -2.00 10.77 2.70
CA LEU A 288 -2.85 9.69 3.18
C LEU A 288 -3.78 9.17 2.08
N VAL A 289 -3.91 7.85 2.02
CA VAL A 289 -4.78 7.08 1.13
C VAL A 289 -5.47 6.01 1.97
N LEU A 290 -6.71 5.66 1.64
CA LEU A 290 -7.39 4.56 2.30
C LEU A 290 -7.18 3.27 1.50
N GLU A 291 -7.00 2.16 2.19
CA GLU A 291 -7.06 0.83 1.60
C GLU A 291 -8.20 0.03 2.20
N LEU A 292 -8.78 -0.87 1.40
CA LEU A 292 -9.84 -1.78 1.82
C LEU A 292 -9.70 -3.11 1.09
N HIS A 293 -10.13 -4.20 1.72
CA HIS A 293 -10.10 -5.55 1.18
C HIS A 293 -11.50 -6.05 0.83
N ASN A 294 -11.59 -6.96 -0.14
CA ASN A 294 -12.84 -7.64 -0.49
C ASN A 294 -12.63 -9.09 -0.93
N TYR A 295 -13.20 -10.01 -0.18
CA TYR A 295 -13.28 -11.45 -0.51
C TYR A 295 -14.71 -11.98 -0.52
N ALA A 296 -15.72 -11.12 -0.78
CA ALA A 296 -17.14 -11.49 -0.87
C ALA A 296 -17.47 -12.34 -2.12
N ASN A 297 -16.75 -13.44 -2.32
CA ASN A 297 -16.83 -14.34 -3.46
C ASN A 297 -18.14 -15.14 -3.55
N SER A 298 -18.99 -15.06 -2.51
CA SER A 298 -20.32 -15.67 -2.44
C SER A 298 -21.45 -14.67 -2.68
N ALA A 299 -21.15 -13.42 -3.03
CA ALA A 299 -22.15 -12.41 -3.32
C ALA A 299 -22.97 -12.80 -4.56
N THR A 300 -24.29 -12.75 -4.46
CA THR A 300 -25.22 -13.10 -5.54
C THR A 300 -25.90 -11.88 -6.17
N SER A 301 -25.54 -10.66 -5.75
CA SER A 301 -26.12 -9.41 -6.24
C SER A 301 -25.07 -8.31 -6.32
N CYS A 302 -24.80 -7.82 -7.53
CA CYS A 302 -23.92 -6.69 -7.79
C CYS A 302 -24.38 -5.42 -7.07
N SER A 303 -25.68 -5.14 -7.04
CA SER A 303 -26.21 -3.93 -6.41
C SER A 303 -26.04 -3.98 -4.89
N ALA A 304 -26.27 -5.14 -4.28
CA ALA A 304 -26.07 -5.33 -2.85
C ALA A 304 -24.58 -5.21 -2.48
N LEU A 305 -23.68 -5.85 -3.24
CA LEU A 305 -22.24 -5.76 -2.99
C LEU A 305 -21.71 -4.33 -3.22
N LYS A 306 -22.14 -3.66 -4.29
CA LYS A 306 -21.78 -2.26 -4.53
C LYS A 306 -22.24 -1.36 -3.38
N SER A 307 -23.46 -1.58 -2.88
CA SER A 307 -23.98 -0.85 -1.73
C SER A 307 -23.14 -1.11 -0.48
N ASP A 308 -22.80 -2.37 -0.20
CA ASP A 308 -21.98 -2.77 0.95
C ASP A 308 -20.56 -2.18 0.89
N LEU A 309 -19.88 -2.28 -0.25
CA LEU A 309 -18.56 -1.67 -0.46
C LEU A 309 -18.62 -0.15 -0.25
N ARG A 310 -19.61 0.53 -0.83
CA ARG A 310 -19.76 1.98 -0.67
C ARG A 310 -19.90 2.37 0.80
N THR A 311 -20.82 1.74 1.53
CA THR A 311 -21.08 2.09 2.94
C THR A 311 -19.91 1.73 3.86
N LYS A 312 -19.07 0.77 3.47
CA LYS A 312 -17.84 0.39 4.18
C LYS A 312 -16.65 1.32 3.97
N GLY A 313 -16.73 2.28 3.05
CA GLY A 313 -15.72 3.33 2.92
C GLY A 313 -15.37 3.69 1.48
N PHE A 314 -15.71 2.85 0.49
CA PHE A 314 -15.43 3.18 -0.92
C PHE A 314 -16.18 4.44 -1.41
N GLN A 315 -17.22 4.88 -0.68
CA GLN A 315 -17.89 6.17 -0.94
C GLN A 315 -16.95 7.38 -0.81
N ALA A 316 -15.78 7.25 -0.15
CA ALA A 316 -14.80 8.35 -0.05
C ALA A 316 -14.30 8.86 -1.40
N MET A 317 -14.41 8.03 -2.45
CA MET A 317 -14.06 8.41 -3.81
C MET A 317 -15.13 9.28 -4.51
N ASP A 318 -16.32 9.40 -3.91
CA ASP A 318 -17.46 10.14 -4.43
C ASP A 318 -17.82 11.29 -3.48
N SER A 319 -17.23 12.46 -3.74
CA SER A 319 -17.47 13.67 -2.94
C SER A 319 -18.87 14.27 -3.15
N SER A 320 -19.66 13.75 -4.10
CA SER A 320 -21.05 14.18 -4.28
C SER A 320 -22.01 13.45 -3.35
N ASP A 321 -21.57 12.35 -2.75
CA ASP A 321 -22.33 11.60 -1.76
C ASP A 321 -22.40 12.38 -0.44
N SER A 322 -23.61 12.73 0.00
CA SER A 322 -23.83 13.49 1.24
C SER A 322 -23.34 12.80 2.51
N ALA A 323 -23.19 11.46 2.46
CA ALA A 323 -22.64 10.66 3.55
C ALA A 323 -21.10 10.67 3.59
N THR A 324 -20.43 11.12 2.53
CA THR A 324 -18.98 11.29 2.50
C THR A 324 -18.61 12.62 3.16
N LYS A 325 -18.05 12.55 4.37
CA LYS A 325 -17.49 13.72 5.06
C LYS A 325 -16.02 13.91 4.73
N ASN A 326 -15.29 12.81 4.67
CA ASN A 326 -13.88 12.82 4.35
C ASN A 326 -13.64 12.16 2.99
N ALA A 327 -13.33 12.97 1.99
CA ALA A 327 -12.95 12.48 0.67
C ALA A 327 -11.50 11.98 0.68
N PHE A 328 -11.29 10.81 0.09
CA PHE A 328 -9.99 10.15 0.00
C PHE A 328 -9.88 9.35 -1.29
N PRO A 329 -8.67 9.17 -1.83
CA PRO A 329 -8.42 8.05 -2.73
C PRO A 329 -8.56 6.75 -1.91
N VAL A 330 -9.26 5.77 -2.48
CA VAL A 330 -9.44 4.45 -1.89
C VAL A 330 -8.92 3.41 -2.86
N LEU A 331 -8.09 2.49 -2.39
CA LEU A 331 -7.61 1.37 -3.18
C LEU A 331 -8.09 0.05 -2.61
N MET A 332 -8.59 -0.82 -3.49
CA MET A 332 -8.80 -2.22 -3.14
C MET A 332 -7.48 -2.97 -3.25
N THR A 333 -6.76 -3.11 -2.14
CA THR A 333 -5.37 -3.64 -2.12
C THR A 333 -5.33 -5.16 -2.04
N GLU A 334 -6.40 -5.79 -1.58
CA GLU A 334 -6.62 -7.24 -1.71
C GLU A 334 -8.03 -7.60 -2.15
N TRP A 335 -8.07 -8.52 -3.10
CA TRP A 335 -9.24 -9.27 -3.51
C TRP A 335 -8.74 -10.48 -4.32
N GLY A 336 -9.56 -11.52 -4.40
CA GLY A 336 -9.21 -12.68 -5.21
C GLY A 336 -10.12 -13.87 -4.96
N PHE A 337 -9.99 -14.85 -5.84
CA PHE A 337 -10.69 -16.12 -5.77
C PHE A 337 -9.87 -17.20 -6.48
N LEU A 338 -10.22 -18.46 -6.28
CA LEU A 338 -9.39 -19.60 -6.71
C LEU A 338 -9.22 -19.73 -8.24
N GLN A 339 -10.03 -19.04 -9.04
CA GLN A 339 -10.00 -19.08 -10.52
C GLN A 339 -9.98 -20.49 -11.14
N THR A 340 -10.55 -21.49 -10.45
CA THR A 340 -10.73 -22.85 -10.99
C THR A 340 -11.94 -22.91 -11.93
N ASP A 341 -12.00 -23.96 -12.76
CA ASP A 341 -12.93 -24.14 -13.90
C ASP A 341 -14.40 -23.75 -13.67
N ASN A 342 -14.90 -23.84 -12.44
CA ASN A 342 -16.29 -23.51 -12.09
C ASN A 342 -16.46 -22.33 -11.13
N THR A 343 -15.39 -21.83 -10.50
CA THR A 343 -15.50 -20.75 -9.49
C THR A 343 -15.80 -19.39 -10.09
N TRP A 344 -15.39 -19.12 -11.34
CA TRP A 344 -15.71 -17.88 -12.04
C TRP A 344 -17.22 -17.68 -12.30
N LYS A 345 -18.00 -18.77 -12.40
CA LYS A 345 -19.45 -18.73 -12.66
C LYS A 345 -20.26 -18.16 -11.49
N GLY A 346 -19.73 -18.20 -10.27
CA GLY A 346 -20.37 -17.62 -9.08
C GLY A 346 -20.03 -16.14 -8.87
N ILE A 347 -19.16 -15.58 -9.72
CA ILE A 347 -18.52 -14.26 -9.53
C ILE A 347 -18.84 -13.32 -10.70
N THR A 348 -19.68 -13.74 -11.64
CA THR A 348 -20.19 -12.92 -12.75
C THR A 348 -21.70 -12.81 -12.60
N ASP A 349 -22.28 -11.61 -12.73
CA ASP A 349 -23.74 -11.50 -12.77
C ASP A 349 -24.30 -11.89 -14.14
N SER A 350 -25.63 -11.94 -14.26
CA SER A 350 -26.35 -12.32 -15.47
C SER A 350 -26.05 -11.44 -16.69
N ASP A 351 -25.47 -10.26 -16.51
CA ASP A 351 -25.10 -9.29 -17.54
C ASP A 351 -23.60 -9.36 -17.90
N GLY A 352 -22.85 -10.32 -17.34
CA GLY A 352 -21.44 -10.57 -17.65
C GLY A 352 -20.45 -9.63 -16.95
N GLY A 353 -20.91 -8.82 -15.99
CA GLY A 353 -20.05 -8.00 -15.12
C GLY A 353 -19.42 -8.83 -14.00
N SER A 354 -18.13 -8.57 -13.70
CA SER A 354 -17.48 -9.16 -12.53
C SER A 354 -18.08 -8.58 -11.25
N VAL A 355 -18.59 -9.45 -10.38
CA VAL A 355 -19.14 -9.12 -9.07
C VAL A 355 -18.01 -8.73 -8.11
N THR A 356 -16.77 -9.19 -8.30
CA THR A 356 -15.66 -8.99 -7.34
C THR A 356 -14.71 -7.84 -7.66
N GLY A 357 -14.81 -7.24 -8.85
CA GLY A 357 -13.97 -6.13 -9.28
C GLY A 357 -14.78 -4.89 -9.59
N VAL A 358 -14.84 -3.92 -8.68
CA VAL A 358 -15.27 -2.57 -9.02
C VAL A 358 -14.08 -1.90 -9.73
N THR A 359 -14.22 -1.64 -11.03
CA THR A 359 -13.25 -0.85 -11.82
C THR A 359 -13.54 0.63 -11.73
#